data_AF-B8HIZ0-F1
#
_entry.id   AF-B8HIZ0-F1
#
_cell.length_a   1.000
_cell.length_b   1.000
_cell.length_c   1.000
_cell.angle_alpha   90.00
_cell.angle_beta   90.00
_cell.angle_gamma   90.00
#
_symmetry.space_group_name_H-M   'P 1'
#
loop_
_entity.id
_entity.type
_entity.pdbx_description
1 polymer ?
#
loop_
_entity_poly.entity_id
_entity_poly.type
_entity_poly.pdbx_seq_one_letter_code
_entity_poly.pdbx_strand_id
1 'polypeptide(L)'
;MDIKRRRMLTEPGDTLLLSKSSMDTAFRFTEWQETTGLTPNRFTADPICSVPLPIYTQVAPGTRQFSSVRPELMWHPLFWLPPRLAGRYNLPSGPGGALEVESTTMWSIRVALELTASGLYSIEDGWIDILATVGIDVENDVDLARIEEWQAGGVDDLLDSIDLDLYLKLETNPNWALQSAMALVEPATHAQWAILADSLMEMVSDSYDPELDTPLHEVRETIAVAASLAGVQLEEVPTDDEEPAGEFWARIELEARDGNYSTVQQFLAGPATEALGWLTLTRDTYWESVEDLQSLQGTPAA
;
A
#
# COMPACT_ATOMS: atom_id res chain seq x y z
N MET A 1 -12.21 20.96 20.56
CA MET A 1 -11.96 19.63 21.16
C MET A 1 -10.75 19.11 20.42
N ASP A 2 -9.67 18.80 21.12
CA ASP A 2 -8.45 18.33 20.46
C ASP A 2 -8.70 16.89 19.96
N ILE A 3 -8.46 16.62 18.68
CA ILE A 3 -8.75 15.31 18.09
C ILE A 3 -7.53 14.42 18.35
N LYS A 4 -7.71 13.34 19.13
CA LYS A 4 -6.64 12.35 19.39
C LYS A 4 -6.20 11.74 18.05
N ARG A 5 -4.90 11.78 17.78
CA ARG A 5 -4.29 11.16 16.60
C ARG A 5 -3.28 10.10 17.00
N ARG A 6 -3.12 9.09 16.16
CA ARG A 6 -2.21 7.96 16.36
C ARG A 6 -1.48 7.66 15.06
N ARG A 7 -0.29 7.09 15.18
CA ARG A 7 0.50 6.59 14.05
C ARG A 7 0.41 5.07 14.00
N MET A 8 0.25 4.58 12.78
CA MET A 8 0.29 3.16 12.46
C MET A 8 0.78 3.05 11.01
N LEU A 9 1.85 2.28 10.80
CA LEU A 9 2.50 2.05 9.49
C LEU A 9 2.96 3.30 8.72
N THR A 10 2.91 4.47 9.36
CA THR A 10 3.17 5.77 8.75
C THR A 10 4.00 6.63 9.68
N GLU A 11 4.95 7.34 9.09
CA GLU A 11 5.80 8.32 9.73
C GLU A 11 5.40 9.75 9.34
N PRO A 12 5.76 10.77 10.15
CA PRO A 12 5.52 12.15 9.76
C PRO A 12 6.21 12.46 8.43
N GLY A 13 5.46 13.02 7.49
CA GLY A 13 5.91 13.24 6.12
C GLY A 13 5.45 12.17 5.13
N ASP A 14 4.87 11.06 5.59
CA ASP A 14 4.34 10.02 4.71
C ASP A 14 3.03 10.45 4.04
N THR A 15 2.96 10.28 2.73
CA THR A 15 1.72 10.33 1.96
C THR A 15 1.06 8.95 1.95
N LEU A 16 -0.28 8.91 1.86
CA LEU A 16 -0.97 7.63 1.63
C LEU A 16 -0.83 7.14 0.19
N LEU A 17 -0.54 8.04 -0.75
CA LEU A 17 -0.24 7.70 -2.14
C LEU A 17 1.25 7.53 -2.34
N LEU A 18 1.60 6.50 -3.09
CA LEU A 18 2.94 6.05 -3.42
C LEU A 18 3.72 5.53 -2.22
N SER A 19 4.24 4.31 -2.32
CA SER A 19 5.16 3.76 -1.33
C SER A 19 6.58 4.24 -1.60
N LYS A 20 7.34 4.52 -0.53
CA LYS A 20 8.70 5.05 -0.60
C LYS A 20 9.72 4.04 -1.09
N SER A 21 9.53 2.76 -0.78
CA SER A 21 10.47 1.70 -1.09
C SER A 21 9.78 0.34 -1.22
N SER A 22 10.44 -0.59 -1.89
CA SER A 22 9.98 -1.97 -2.01
C SER A 22 9.95 -2.70 -0.67
N MET A 23 10.93 -2.42 0.19
CA MET A 23 11.01 -3.01 1.52
C MET A 23 9.90 -2.50 2.44
N ASP A 24 9.62 -1.20 2.45
CA ASP A 24 8.54 -0.65 3.28
C ASP A 24 7.20 -1.27 2.90
N THR A 25 6.95 -1.47 1.60
CA THR A 25 5.72 -2.14 1.13
C THR A 25 5.59 -3.55 1.72
N ALA A 26 6.67 -4.34 1.70
CA ALA A 26 6.69 -5.69 2.24
C ALA A 26 6.59 -5.73 3.78
N PHE A 27 7.27 -4.80 4.46
CA PHE A 27 7.20 -4.68 5.92
C PHE A 27 5.81 -4.27 6.37
N ARG A 28 5.21 -3.26 5.74
CA ARG A 28 3.86 -2.79 6.08
C ARG A 28 2.80 -3.86 5.85
N PHE A 29 2.94 -4.70 4.81
CA PHE A 29 2.08 -5.88 4.64
C PHE A 29 2.14 -6.81 5.86
N THR A 30 3.36 -7.19 6.26
CA THR A 30 3.59 -8.13 7.36
C THR A 30 3.14 -7.55 8.69
N GLU A 31 3.52 -6.30 8.97
CA GLU A 31 3.17 -5.60 10.20
C GLU A 31 1.66 -5.37 10.30
N TRP A 32 0.96 -5.05 9.20
CA TRP A 32 -0.50 -4.97 9.17
C TRP A 32 -1.15 -6.30 9.56
N GLN A 33 -0.70 -7.40 8.95
CA GLN A 33 -1.20 -8.75 9.26
C GLN A 33 -0.97 -9.10 10.74
N GLU A 34 0.25 -8.89 11.24
CA GLU A 34 0.61 -9.21 12.62
C GLU A 34 -0.12 -8.34 13.65
N THR A 35 -0.31 -7.05 13.36
CA THR A 35 -0.93 -6.11 14.28
C THR A 35 -2.44 -6.27 14.30
N THR A 36 -3.08 -6.38 13.13
CA THR A 36 -4.54 -6.47 13.04
C THR A 36 -5.07 -7.86 13.31
N GLY A 37 -4.28 -8.91 13.04
CA GLY A 37 -4.73 -10.30 13.04
C GLY A 37 -5.57 -10.68 11.82
N LEU A 38 -5.67 -9.82 10.80
CA LEU A 38 -6.37 -10.14 9.56
C LEU A 38 -5.59 -11.18 8.75
N THR A 39 -6.31 -12.09 8.12
CA THR A 39 -5.72 -13.01 7.14
C THR A 39 -5.41 -12.27 5.83
N PRO A 40 -4.41 -12.71 5.04
CA PRO A 40 -4.01 -12.04 3.78
C PRO A 40 -5.13 -11.80 2.77
N ASN A 41 -6.19 -12.60 2.77
CA ASN A 41 -7.35 -12.44 1.89
C ASN A 41 -8.39 -11.41 2.39
N ARG A 42 -8.13 -10.75 3.52
CA ARG A 42 -9.02 -9.75 4.14
C ARG A 42 -8.49 -8.33 4.04
N PHE A 43 -7.41 -8.14 3.30
CA PHE A 43 -6.87 -6.83 2.95
C PHE A 43 -6.13 -6.91 1.61
N THR A 44 -5.80 -5.76 1.04
CA THR A 44 -4.91 -5.66 -0.12
C THR A 44 -3.73 -4.76 0.23
N ALA A 45 -2.57 -5.03 -0.34
CA ALA A 45 -1.39 -4.18 -0.28
C ALA A 45 -0.96 -3.87 -1.71
N ASP A 46 -1.62 -2.88 -2.28
CA ASP A 46 -1.22 -2.29 -3.55
C ASP A 46 -0.10 -1.28 -3.27
N PRO A 47 1.09 -1.38 -3.88
CA PRO A 47 2.20 -0.47 -3.60
C PRO A 47 1.88 1.01 -3.83
N ILE A 48 0.84 1.33 -4.62
CA ILE A 48 0.38 2.71 -4.83
C ILE A 48 -0.29 3.29 -3.57
N CYS A 49 -0.79 2.45 -2.67
CA CYS A 49 -1.27 2.87 -1.37
C CYS A 49 -0.27 2.46 -0.29
N SER A 50 0.30 3.46 0.38
CA SER A 50 1.36 3.28 1.36
C SER A 50 0.95 2.36 2.52
N VAL A 51 -0.34 2.24 2.85
CA VAL A 51 -0.83 1.33 3.89
C VAL A 51 -1.74 0.25 3.29
N PRO A 52 -1.75 -0.98 3.84
CA PRO A 52 -2.71 -1.98 3.43
C PRO A 52 -4.15 -1.56 3.72
N LEU A 53 -5.06 -1.89 2.81
CA LEU A 53 -6.48 -1.54 2.91
C LEU A 53 -7.33 -2.77 3.21
N PRO A 54 -8.12 -2.77 4.30
CA PRO A 54 -8.98 -3.91 4.63
C PRO A 54 -10.11 -4.05 3.61
N ILE A 55 -10.42 -5.30 3.26
CA ILE A 55 -11.47 -5.64 2.29
C ILE A 55 -12.80 -5.82 3.02
N TYR A 56 -13.80 -5.05 2.59
CA TYR A 56 -15.17 -5.16 3.06
C TYR A 56 -15.94 -6.21 2.26
N THR A 57 -16.29 -7.30 2.93
CA THR A 57 -17.12 -8.41 2.43
C THR A 57 -18.56 -8.30 2.92
N GLN A 58 -19.49 -8.96 2.23
CA GLN A 58 -20.81 -9.19 2.82
C GLN A 58 -20.69 -10.09 4.06
N VAL A 59 -21.35 -9.70 5.15
CA VAL A 59 -21.43 -10.47 6.40
C VAL A 59 -22.89 -10.80 6.73
N ALA A 60 -23.11 -11.88 7.47
CA ALA A 60 -24.45 -12.26 7.90
C ALA A 60 -25.07 -11.17 8.80
N PRO A 61 -26.40 -10.99 8.81
CA PRO A 61 -27.05 -10.09 9.75
C PRO A 61 -26.63 -10.35 11.19
N GLY A 62 -26.28 -9.30 11.93
CA GLY A 62 -25.77 -9.39 13.31
C GLY A 62 -24.29 -9.75 13.45
N THR A 63 -23.57 -9.99 12.34
CA THR A 63 -22.11 -10.15 12.36
C THR A 63 -21.43 -8.82 12.05
N ARG A 64 -20.34 -8.50 12.76
CA ARG A 64 -19.53 -7.31 12.49
C ARG A 64 -18.49 -7.58 11.38
N GLN A 65 -18.20 -6.57 10.58
CA GLN A 65 -17.29 -6.66 9.42
C GLN A 65 -15.90 -7.22 9.76
N PHE A 66 -15.39 -6.82 10.93
CA PHE A 66 -14.04 -7.07 11.41
C PHE A 66 -14.04 -7.67 12.82
N SER A 67 -14.88 -8.69 13.04
CA SER A 67 -14.99 -9.37 14.33
C SER A 67 -13.72 -10.11 14.77
N SER A 68 -12.77 -10.36 13.85
CA SER A 68 -11.49 -10.99 14.13
C SER A 68 -10.32 -10.01 14.29
N VAL A 69 -10.55 -8.71 14.07
CA VAL A 69 -9.51 -7.70 14.29
C VAL A 69 -9.30 -7.52 15.77
N ARG A 70 -8.04 -7.33 16.19
CA ARG A 70 -7.73 -7.05 17.61
C ARG A 70 -8.54 -5.84 18.11
N PRO A 71 -9.26 -5.94 19.25
CA PRO A 71 -10.10 -4.85 19.74
C PRO A 71 -9.35 -3.52 19.92
N GLU A 72 -8.07 -3.58 20.31
CA GLU A 72 -7.19 -2.43 20.51
C GLU A 72 -6.89 -1.67 19.21
N LEU A 73 -7.20 -2.24 18.06
CA LEU A 73 -6.97 -1.67 16.73
C LEU A 73 -8.23 -1.08 16.10
N MET A 74 -9.39 -1.25 16.76
CA MET A 74 -10.66 -0.72 16.29
C MET A 74 -10.74 0.82 16.35
N TRP A 75 -9.73 1.52 16.88
CA TRP A 75 -9.62 2.98 16.73
C TRP A 75 -9.27 3.43 15.30
N HIS A 76 -8.75 2.53 14.46
CA HIS A 76 -8.24 2.90 13.15
C HIS A 76 -9.38 3.19 12.15
N PRO A 77 -9.39 4.34 11.44
CA PRO A 77 -10.50 4.73 10.55
C PRO A 77 -10.83 3.72 9.45
N LEU A 78 -9.81 2.98 8.97
CA LEU A 78 -9.97 1.95 7.93
C LEU A 78 -10.94 0.82 8.30
N PHE A 79 -11.28 0.61 9.58
CA PHE A 79 -12.28 -0.38 10.00
C PHE A 79 -13.71 0.18 10.04
N TRP A 80 -13.88 1.47 9.74
CA TRP A 80 -15.13 2.22 9.86
C TRP A 80 -15.52 2.94 8.56
N LEU A 81 -14.89 2.60 7.44
CA LEU A 81 -15.18 3.19 6.14
C LEU A 81 -16.67 3.01 5.78
N PRO A 82 -17.33 4.07 5.30
CA PRO A 82 -18.71 3.98 4.88
C PRO A 82 -18.82 3.13 3.60
N PRO A 83 -19.99 2.54 3.31
CA PRO A 83 -20.18 1.68 2.15
C PRO A 83 -19.76 2.30 0.81
N ARG A 84 -19.89 3.62 0.63
CA ARG A 84 -19.47 4.34 -0.58
C ARG A 84 -17.95 4.28 -0.80
N LEU A 85 -17.17 4.30 0.28
CA LEU A 85 -15.72 4.28 0.21
C LEU A 85 -15.17 2.85 0.28
N ALA A 86 -15.74 2.03 1.15
CA ALA A 86 -15.41 0.62 1.32
C ALA A 86 -15.71 -0.24 0.08
N GLY A 87 -16.79 0.09 -0.64
CA GLY A 87 -17.21 -0.63 -1.85
C GLY A 87 -16.47 -0.16 -3.10
N ARG A 88 -16.48 -1.04 -4.12
CA ARG A 88 -15.96 -0.76 -5.46
C ARG A 88 -17.07 -0.31 -6.40
N TYR A 89 -16.76 0.64 -7.28
CA TYR A 89 -17.71 1.07 -8.32
C TYR A 89 -17.77 0.09 -9.48
N ASN A 90 -18.91 0.07 -10.18
CA ASN A 90 -19.04 -0.52 -11.50
C ASN A 90 -18.95 0.62 -12.53
N LEU A 91 -17.90 0.62 -13.33
CA LEU A 91 -17.53 1.69 -14.24
C LEU A 91 -17.77 1.27 -15.69
N PRO A 92 -18.24 2.18 -16.56
CA PRO A 92 -18.33 1.88 -17.99
C PRO A 92 -16.93 1.64 -18.58
N SER A 93 -16.77 0.53 -19.29
CA SER A 93 -15.56 0.12 -20.00
C SER A 93 -15.85 -0.16 -21.47
N GLY A 94 -14.93 0.31 -22.32
CA GLY A 94 -14.91 0.08 -23.76
C GLY A 94 -16.09 0.65 -24.59
N PRO A 95 -16.01 0.53 -25.93
CA PRO A 95 -17.09 0.90 -26.83
C PRO A 95 -18.27 -0.08 -26.68
N GLY A 96 -19.33 0.35 -25.98
CA GLY A 96 -20.51 -0.49 -25.72
C GLY A 96 -21.07 -0.36 -24.30
N GLY A 97 -20.33 0.29 -23.40
CA GLY A 97 -20.80 0.60 -22.05
C GLY A 97 -20.95 -0.63 -21.14
N ALA A 98 -20.17 -1.69 -21.39
CA ALA A 98 -20.07 -2.80 -20.45
C ALA A 98 -19.56 -2.26 -19.12
N LEU A 99 -20.11 -2.75 -18.00
CA LEU A 99 -19.65 -2.32 -16.69
C LEU A 99 -18.54 -3.24 -16.20
N GLU A 100 -17.40 -2.67 -15.85
CA GLU A 100 -16.28 -3.35 -15.19
C GLU A 100 -16.15 -2.87 -13.75
N VAL A 101 -15.74 -3.77 -12.87
CA VAL A 101 -15.50 -3.43 -11.47
C VAL A 101 -14.23 -2.58 -11.39
N GLU A 102 -14.27 -1.51 -10.59
CA GLU A 102 -13.12 -0.69 -10.24
C GLU A 102 -11.91 -1.55 -9.84
N SER A 103 -10.77 -1.28 -10.48
CA SER A 103 -9.52 -2.00 -10.20
C SER A 103 -9.05 -1.77 -8.76
N THR A 104 -8.19 -2.66 -8.26
CA THR A 104 -7.64 -2.52 -6.90
C THR A 104 -6.86 -1.23 -6.74
N THR A 105 -6.06 -0.89 -7.74
CA THR A 105 -5.30 0.35 -7.80
C THR A 105 -6.18 1.59 -7.76
N MET A 106 -7.21 1.65 -8.61
CA MET A 106 -8.12 2.80 -8.65
C MET A 106 -8.85 2.97 -7.32
N TRP A 107 -9.34 1.87 -6.76
CA TRP A 107 -9.98 1.87 -5.44
C TRP A 107 -9.02 2.37 -4.35
N SER A 108 -7.79 1.88 -4.34
CA SER A 108 -6.78 2.26 -3.34
C SER A 108 -6.42 3.74 -3.43
N ILE A 109 -6.26 4.28 -4.64
CA ILE A 109 -6.04 5.71 -4.86
C ILE A 109 -7.22 6.52 -4.32
N ARG A 110 -8.45 6.12 -4.67
CA ARG A 110 -9.67 6.82 -4.22
C ARG A 110 -9.79 6.84 -2.70
N VAL A 111 -9.53 5.72 -2.04
CA VAL A 111 -9.53 5.62 -0.57
C VAL A 111 -8.48 6.55 0.04
N ALA A 112 -7.24 6.52 -0.46
CA ALA A 112 -6.16 7.37 0.02
C ALA A 112 -6.46 8.87 -0.14
N LEU A 113 -7.04 9.27 -1.29
CA LEU A 113 -7.44 10.65 -1.56
C LEU A 113 -8.51 11.13 -0.58
N GLU A 114 -9.57 10.35 -0.38
CA GLU A 114 -10.66 10.77 0.52
C GLU A 114 -10.25 10.80 1.99
N LEU A 115 -9.43 9.85 2.44
CA LEU A 115 -8.90 9.84 3.81
C LEU A 115 -7.97 11.03 4.08
N THR A 116 -7.17 11.40 3.10
CA THR A 116 -6.27 12.57 3.20
C THR A 116 -7.07 13.87 3.16
N ALA A 117 -7.97 14.02 2.20
CA ALA A 117 -8.76 15.24 2.03
C ALA A 117 -9.69 15.51 3.23
N SER A 118 -10.20 14.45 3.88
CA SER A 118 -11.08 14.57 5.06
C SER A 118 -10.33 14.90 6.35
N GLY A 119 -9.00 14.81 6.33
CA GLY A 119 -8.18 14.91 7.52
C GLY A 119 -8.27 13.69 8.44
N LEU A 120 -8.98 12.61 8.05
CA LEU A 120 -8.95 11.32 8.74
C LEU A 120 -7.52 10.77 8.79
N TYR A 121 -6.73 11.08 7.76
CA TYR A 121 -5.28 11.00 7.77
C TYR A 121 -4.66 12.39 7.59
N SER A 122 -3.59 12.66 8.33
CA SER A 122 -2.73 13.85 8.19
C SER A 122 -1.28 13.40 7.99
N ILE A 123 -0.57 14.03 7.07
CA ILE A 123 0.85 13.75 6.79
C ILE A 123 1.71 14.04 8.03
N GLU A 124 1.37 15.05 8.84
CA GLU A 124 2.17 15.45 10.00
C GLU A 124 1.88 14.56 11.23
N ASP A 125 0.59 14.29 11.46
CA ASP A 125 0.10 13.75 12.74
C ASP A 125 -0.40 12.30 12.65
N GLY A 126 -0.59 11.77 11.43
CA GLY A 126 -1.15 10.44 11.19
C GLY A 126 -2.68 10.39 11.28
N TRP A 127 -3.19 9.26 11.76
CA TRP A 127 -4.60 8.89 11.73
C TRP A 127 -5.40 9.50 12.89
N ILE A 128 -6.65 9.89 12.64
CA ILE A 128 -7.60 10.18 13.72
C ILE A 128 -7.94 8.89 14.47
N ASP A 129 -7.94 8.95 15.81
CA ASP A 129 -8.55 7.94 16.65
C ASP A 129 -10.08 8.13 16.62
N ILE A 130 -10.77 7.30 15.83
CA ILE A 130 -12.23 7.42 15.65
C ILE A 130 -12.99 7.11 16.94
N LEU A 131 -12.48 6.23 17.80
CA LEU A 131 -13.15 5.84 19.04
C LEU A 131 -13.09 6.97 20.06
N ALA A 132 -11.98 7.70 20.09
CA ALA A 132 -11.86 8.90 20.89
C ALA A 132 -12.90 9.99 20.51
N THR A 133 -13.40 10.01 19.26
CA THR A 133 -14.44 10.97 18.83
C THR A 133 -15.79 10.74 19.50
N VAL A 134 -16.06 9.51 19.97
CA VAL A 134 -17.26 9.14 20.74
C VAL A 134 -16.96 8.88 22.22
N GLY A 135 -15.73 9.17 22.66
CA GLY A 135 -15.31 9.05 24.06
C GLY A 135 -14.97 7.64 24.52
N ILE A 136 -14.60 6.74 23.60
CA ILE A 136 -14.13 5.38 23.89
C ILE A 136 -12.60 5.36 23.80
N ASP A 137 -11.92 4.81 24.80
CA ASP A 137 -10.45 4.72 24.82
C ASP A 137 -9.97 3.26 24.88
N VAL A 138 -9.25 2.83 23.85
CA VAL A 138 -8.71 1.45 23.76
C VAL A 138 -7.66 1.11 24.82
N GLU A 139 -7.14 2.11 25.53
CA GLU A 139 -6.20 1.93 26.65
C GLU A 139 -6.93 1.67 27.99
N ASN A 140 -8.27 1.73 27.99
CA ASN A 140 -9.11 1.44 29.15
C ASN A 140 -9.72 0.03 29.04
N ASP A 141 -9.43 -0.84 30.02
CA ASP A 141 -9.91 -2.23 30.04
C ASP A 141 -11.45 -2.36 29.93
N VAL A 142 -12.22 -1.40 30.46
CA VAL A 142 -13.69 -1.41 30.38
C VAL A 142 -14.17 -1.12 28.96
N ASP A 143 -13.56 -0.13 28.31
CA ASP A 143 -13.87 0.21 26.92
C ASP A 143 -13.40 -0.88 25.97
N LEU A 144 -12.27 -1.53 26.27
CA LEU A 144 -11.77 -2.66 25.51
C LEU A 144 -12.73 -3.85 25.55
N ALA A 145 -13.20 -4.23 26.75
CA ALA A 145 -14.21 -5.28 26.92
C ALA A 145 -15.54 -4.94 26.21
N ARG A 146 -15.90 -3.66 26.15
CA ARG A 146 -17.07 -3.16 25.43
C ARG A 146 -16.92 -3.33 23.91
N ILE A 147 -15.73 -3.05 23.36
CA ILE A 147 -15.42 -3.28 21.94
C ILE A 147 -15.46 -4.78 21.62
N GLU A 148 -14.90 -5.63 22.48
CA GLU A 148 -14.96 -7.10 22.32
C GLU A 148 -16.42 -7.60 22.27
N GLU A 149 -17.27 -7.15 23.19
CA GLU A 149 -18.69 -7.51 23.20
C GLU A 149 -19.40 -7.05 21.92
N TRP A 150 -19.12 -5.83 21.45
CA TRP A 150 -19.66 -5.32 20.19
C TRP A 150 -19.18 -6.12 18.98
N GLN A 151 -17.88 -6.47 18.90
CA GLN A 151 -17.32 -7.30 17.83
C GLN A 151 -17.93 -8.71 17.80
N ALA A 152 -18.31 -9.26 18.97
CA ALA A 152 -19.03 -10.52 19.11
C ALA A 152 -20.52 -10.43 18.71
N GLY A 153 -21.00 -9.25 18.28
CA GLY A 153 -22.38 -9.02 17.84
C GLY A 153 -23.27 -8.33 18.88
N GLY A 154 -22.70 -7.88 20.00
CA GLY A 154 -23.37 -7.01 20.96
C GLY A 154 -23.81 -5.70 20.33
N VAL A 155 -24.88 -5.12 20.88
CA VAL A 155 -25.34 -3.78 20.52
C VAL A 155 -24.58 -2.78 21.36
N ASP A 156 -24.13 -1.69 20.73
CA ASP A 156 -23.51 -0.59 21.46
C ASP A 156 -23.85 0.74 20.82
N ASP A 157 -24.65 1.56 21.50
CA ASP A 157 -25.18 2.81 20.94
C ASP A 157 -24.09 3.80 20.51
N LEU A 158 -22.91 3.81 21.17
CA LEU A 158 -21.83 4.72 20.78
C LEU A 158 -21.08 4.20 19.56
N LEU A 159 -20.68 2.93 19.57
CA LEU A 159 -19.98 2.30 18.44
C LEU A 159 -20.89 2.25 17.19
N ASP A 160 -22.17 1.91 17.36
CA ASP A 160 -23.16 1.87 16.28
C ASP A 160 -23.52 3.27 15.74
N SER A 161 -23.17 4.35 16.47
CA SER A 161 -23.37 5.74 16.02
C SER A 161 -22.22 6.31 15.17
N ILE A 162 -21.09 5.59 15.06
CA ILE A 162 -19.93 6.07 14.31
C ILE A 162 -20.27 6.07 12.83
N ASP A 163 -20.35 7.28 12.26
CA ASP A 163 -20.60 7.51 10.84
C ASP A 163 -19.52 8.43 10.24
N LEU A 164 -18.61 7.82 9.47
CA LEU A 164 -17.53 8.55 8.81
C LEU A 164 -18.00 9.35 7.58
N ASP A 165 -19.22 9.14 7.06
CA ASP A 165 -19.75 9.96 5.96
C ASP A 165 -19.83 11.45 6.34
N LEU A 166 -19.87 11.77 7.63
CA LEU A 166 -19.84 13.15 8.13
C LEU A 166 -18.49 13.85 7.89
N TYR A 167 -17.39 13.11 7.85
CA TYR A 167 -16.04 13.65 7.60
C TYR A 167 -15.69 13.70 6.11
N LEU A 168 -16.29 12.82 5.31
CA LEU A 168 -15.95 12.60 3.90
C LEU A 168 -16.72 13.51 2.92
N LYS A 169 -17.74 14.24 3.38
CA LYS A 169 -18.53 15.19 2.56
C LYS A 169 -17.81 16.53 2.40
N LEU A 170 -16.66 16.51 1.74
CA LEU A 170 -15.80 17.69 1.60
C LEU A 170 -16.19 18.57 0.42
N GLU A 171 -16.89 18.02 -0.57
CA GLU A 171 -17.15 18.72 -1.83
C GLU A 171 -18.61 18.66 -2.30
N THR A 172 -18.99 19.67 -3.09
CA THR A 172 -20.23 19.68 -3.87
C THR A 172 -20.30 18.59 -4.93
N ASN A 173 -19.16 17.99 -5.32
CA ASN A 173 -19.10 16.88 -6.26
C ASN A 173 -18.86 15.56 -5.51
N PRO A 174 -19.87 14.70 -5.30
CA PRO A 174 -19.70 13.44 -4.57
C PRO A 174 -18.80 12.41 -5.26
N ASN A 175 -18.42 12.64 -6.53
CA ASN A 175 -17.59 11.74 -7.32
C ASN A 175 -16.19 12.30 -7.61
N TRP A 176 -15.77 13.39 -6.94
CA TRP A 176 -14.48 14.04 -7.18
C TRP A 176 -13.32 13.04 -7.09
N ALA A 177 -13.30 12.23 -6.01
CA ALA A 177 -12.20 11.31 -5.74
C ALA A 177 -12.14 10.16 -6.76
N LEU A 178 -13.29 9.71 -7.26
CA LEU A 178 -13.34 8.72 -8.32
C LEU A 178 -12.79 9.29 -9.63
N GLN A 179 -13.16 10.52 -10.00
CA GLN A 179 -12.64 11.19 -11.19
C GLN A 179 -11.13 11.43 -11.09
N SER A 180 -10.66 11.87 -9.93
CA SER A 180 -9.24 12.03 -9.64
C SER A 180 -8.50 10.69 -9.70
N ALA A 181 -9.05 9.63 -9.11
CA ALA A 181 -8.45 8.29 -9.17
C ALA A 181 -8.35 7.80 -10.62
N MET A 182 -9.42 7.92 -11.42
CA MET A 182 -9.38 7.56 -12.85
C MET A 182 -8.29 8.29 -13.63
N ALA A 183 -8.07 9.58 -13.34
CA ALA A 183 -7.01 10.36 -13.97
C ALA A 183 -5.60 10.01 -13.43
N LEU A 184 -5.51 9.50 -12.21
CA LEU A 184 -4.24 9.23 -11.54
C LEU A 184 -3.74 7.79 -11.68
N VAL A 185 -4.59 6.81 -12.02
CA VAL A 185 -4.17 5.39 -12.09
C VAL A 185 -2.90 5.21 -12.91
N GLU A 186 -2.89 5.64 -14.17
CA GLU A 186 -1.72 5.47 -15.04
C GLU A 186 -0.47 6.22 -14.55
N PRO A 187 -0.49 7.54 -14.29
CA PRO A 187 0.71 8.24 -13.82
C PRO A 187 1.18 7.76 -12.45
N ALA A 188 0.27 7.39 -11.53
CA ALA A 188 0.64 6.85 -10.22
C ALA A 188 1.28 5.46 -10.34
N THR A 189 0.76 4.59 -11.22
CA THR A 189 1.37 3.28 -11.49
C THR A 189 2.78 3.44 -12.06
N HIS A 190 2.96 4.29 -13.07
CA HIS A 190 4.29 4.54 -13.64
C HIS A 190 5.26 5.11 -12.61
N ALA A 191 4.84 6.12 -11.84
CA ALA A 191 5.66 6.69 -10.78
C ALA A 191 6.03 5.64 -9.73
N GLN A 192 5.09 4.77 -9.34
CA GLN A 192 5.35 3.71 -8.38
C GLN A 192 6.37 2.71 -8.91
N TRP A 193 6.28 2.29 -10.18
CA TRP A 193 7.29 1.41 -10.79
C TRP A 193 8.68 2.03 -10.76
N ALA A 194 8.80 3.33 -11.07
CA ALA A 194 10.06 4.04 -11.04
C ALA A 194 10.67 4.09 -9.62
N ILE A 195 9.85 4.43 -8.61
CA ILE A 195 10.28 4.51 -7.21
C ILE A 195 10.73 3.15 -6.67
N LEU A 196 9.97 2.08 -6.95
CA LEU A 196 10.33 0.74 -6.50
C LEU A 196 11.58 0.23 -7.22
N ALA A 197 11.71 0.50 -8.52
CA ALA A 197 12.90 0.14 -9.28
C ALA A 197 14.16 0.85 -8.74
N ASP A 198 14.07 2.13 -8.40
CA ASP A 198 15.16 2.90 -7.79
C ASP A 198 15.56 2.34 -6.40
N SER A 199 14.57 2.06 -5.55
CA SER A 199 14.81 1.45 -4.24
C SER A 199 15.45 0.06 -4.32
N LEU A 200 15.02 -0.78 -5.27
CA LEU A 200 15.62 -2.10 -5.47
C LEU A 200 17.01 -2.00 -6.09
N MET A 201 17.25 -1.00 -6.95
CA MET A 201 18.56 -0.74 -7.52
C MET A 201 19.55 -0.33 -6.42
N GLU A 202 19.15 0.51 -5.47
CA GLU A 202 19.94 0.85 -4.28
C GLU A 202 20.28 -0.41 -3.49
N MET A 203 19.29 -1.26 -3.19
CA MET A 203 19.51 -2.54 -2.50
C MET A 203 20.51 -3.47 -3.20
N VAL A 204 20.39 -3.61 -4.53
CA VAL A 204 21.31 -4.46 -5.30
C VAL A 204 22.70 -3.84 -5.38
N SER A 205 22.80 -2.52 -5.55
CA SER A 205 24.09 -1.82 -5.63
C SER A 205 24.84 -1.87 -4.30
N ASP A 206 24.13 -1.70 -3.18
CA ASP A 206 24.70 -1.72 -1.83
C ASP A 206 24.99 -3.14 -1.33
N SER A 207 24.55 -4.16 -2.05
CA SER A 207 24.82 -5.56 -1.69
C SER A 207 26.31 -5.92 -1.67
N TYR A 208 27.15 -5.12 -2.35
CA TYR A 208 28.59 -5.34 -2.42
C TYR A 208 29.36 -4.02 -2.41
N ASP A 209 30.28 -3.88 -1.46
CA ASP A 209 31.28 -2.81 -1.42
C ASP A 209 32.65 -3.41 -1.76
N PRO A 210 33.35 -2.96 -2.83
CA PRO A 210 34.69 -3.44 -3.17
C PRO A 210 35.74 -3.25 -2.06
N GLU A 211 35.52 -2.34 -1.12
CA GLU A 211 36.40 -2.10 0.03
C GLU A 211 36.12 -3.09 1.19
N LEU A 212 34.98 -3.78 1.15
CA LEU A 212 34.57 -4.79 2.12
C LEU A 212 34.67 -6.20 1.52
N ASP A 213 35.14 -7.16 2.31
CA ASP A 213 35.18 -8.57 1.90
C ASP A 213 33.82 -9.24 2.13
N THR A 214 32.77 -8.72 1.48
CA THR A 214 31.39 -9.22 1.64
C THR A 214 31.30 -10.66 1.11
N PRO A 215 30.92 -11.65 1.93
CA PRO A 215 30.82 -13.04 1.51
C PRO A 215 29.83 -13.24 0.36
N LEU A 216 30.17 -14.08 -0.62
CA LEU A 216 29.32 -14.37 -1.78
C LEU A 216 27.88 -14.76 -1.41
N HIS A 217 27.69 -15.54 -0.35
CA HIS A 217 26.36 -15.97 0.06
C HIS A 217 25.47 -14.80 0.52
N GLU A 218 26.03 -13.75 1.11
CA GLU A 218 25.29 -12.56 1.53
C GLU A 218 24.86 -11.74 0.31
N VAL A 219 25.79 -11.51 -0.63
CA VAL A 219 25.47 -10.83 -1.91
C VAL A 219 24.35 -11.56 -2.66
N ARG A 220 24.44 -12.90 -2.71
CA ARG A 220 23.43 -13.74 -3.38
C ARG A 220 22.06 -13.66 -2.71
N GLU A 221 22.01 -13.69 -1.39
CA GLU A 221 20.74 -13.59 -0.66
C GLU A 221 20.09 -12.21 -0.86
N THR A 222 20.86 -11.13 -0.80
CA THR A 222 20.34 -9.77 -1.07
C THR A 222 19.74 -9.66 -2.47
N ILE A 223 20.42 -10.19 -3.49
CA ILE A 223 19.90 -10.17 -4.87
C ILE A 223 18.68 -11.09 -5.02
N ALA A 224 18.65 -12.25 -4.36
CA ALA A 224 17.48 -13.11 -4.37
C ALA A 224 16.26 -12.42 -3.73
N VAL A 225 16.45 -11.70 -2.62
CA VAL A 225 15.39 -10.90 -1.98
C VAL A 225 14.93 -9.77 -2.89
N ALA A 226 15.85 -9.01 -3.49
CA ALA A 226 15.51 -7.94 -4.42
C ALA A 226 14.71 -8.47 -5.63
N ALA A 227 15.13 -9.60 -6.20
CA ALA A 227 14.44 -10.25 -7.31
C ALA A 227 13.04 -10.74 -6.92
N SER A 228 12.89 -11.32 -5.71
CA SER A 228 11.59 -11.76 -5.20
C SER A 228 10.61 -10.59 -5.03
N LEU A 229 11.08 -9.47 -4.47
CA LEU A 229 10.29 -8.24 -4.34
C LEU A 229 9.91 -7.66 -5.71
N ALA A 230 10.87 -7.58 -6.63
CA ALA A 230 10.64 -7.09 -7.99
C ALA A 230 9.62 -7.97 -8.74
N GLY A 231 9.73 -9.29 -8.62
CA GLY A 231 8.80 -10.23 -9.26
C GLY A 231 7.36 -10.10 -8.78
N VAL A 232 7.13 -9.59 -7.57
CA VAL A 232 5.78 -9.31 -7.05
C VAL A 232 5.32 -7.89 -7.39
N GLN A 233 6.20 -6.90 -7.24
CA GLN A 233 5.80 -5.49 -7.26
C GLN A 233 5.93 -4.83 -8.65
N LEU A 234 6.76 -5.40 -9.52
CA LEU A 234 7.07 -4.89 -10.86
C LEU A 234 6.63 -5.89 -11.95
N GLU A 235 5.78 -6.86 -11.62
CA GLU A 235 5.27 -7.87 -12.56
C GLU A 235 4.55 -7.25 -13.76
N GLU A 236 3.84 -6.14 -13.54
CA GLU A 236 3.03 -5.47 -14.57
C GLU A 236 3.82 -4.49 -15.43
N VAL A 237 5.12 -4.28 -15.16
CA VAL A 237 5.95 -3.39 -15.98
C VAL A 237 6.06 -3.95 -17.40
N PRO A 238 5.65 -3.18 -18.43
CA PRO A 238 5.82 -3.58 -19.82
C PRO A 238 7.28 -3.84 -20.17
N THR A 239 7.55 -4.96 -20.83
CA THR A 239 8.88 -5.28 -21.37
C THR A 239 8.84 -5.25 -22.91
N ASP A 240 9.89 -4.69 -23.51
CA ASP A 240 10.09 -4.74 -24.97
C ASP A 240 10.63 -6.12 -25.42
N ASP A 241 11.11 -6.92 -24.46
CA ASP A 241 11.66 -8.25 -24.66
C ASP A 241 10.58 -9.34 -24.78
N GLU A 242 10.94 -10.50 -25.32
CA GLU A 242 10.05 -11.67 -25.37
C GLU A 242 9.79 -12.30 -23.98
N GLU A 243 10.57 -11.94 -22.94
CA GLU A 243 10.41 -12.43 -21.56
C GLU A 243 9.56 -11.44 -20.74
N PRO A 244 8.40 -11.87 -20.18
CA PRO A 244 7.62 -11.06 -19.25
C PRO A 244 8.39 -10.73 -17.97
N ALA A 245 8.13 -9.56 -17.37
CA ALA A 245 8.84 -9.10 -16.16
C ALA A 245 8.82 -10.12 -15.00
N GLY A 246 7.67 -10.76 -14.74
CA GLY A 246 7.56 -11.79 -13.71
C GLY A 246 8.45 -13.02 -13.96
N GLU A 247 8.59 -13.43 -15.22
CA GLU A 247 9.45 -14.57 -15.59
C GLU A 247 10.94 -14.20 -15.47
N PHE A 248 11.31 -13.00 -15.94
CA PHE A 248 12.66 -12.45 -15.77
C PHE A 248 13.07 -12.46 -14.30
N TRP A 249 12.25 -11.90 -13.41
CA TRP A 249 12.59 -11.79 -11.99
C TRP A 249 12.61 -13.14 -11.27
N ALA A 250 11.71 -14.07 -11.63
CA ALA A 250 11.76 -15.44 -11.12
C ALA A 250 13.05 -16.17 -11.53
N ARG A 251 13.55 -15.93 -12.75
CA ARG A 251 14.84 -16.48 -13.20
C ARG A 251 16.00 -15.88 -12.41
N ILE A 252 16.05 -14.55 -12.24
CA ILE A 252 17.11 -13.89 -11.45
C ILE A 252 17.11 -14.41 -10.01
N GLU A 253 15.95 -14.58 -9.37
CA GLU A 253 15.85 -15.15 -8.03
C GLU A 253 16.44 -16.58 -7.98
N LEU A 254 16.05 -17.43 -8.94
CA LEU A 254 16.55 -18.80 -9.01
C LEU A 254 18.07 -18.85 -9.23
N GLU A 255 18.60 -18.04 -10.15
CA GLU A 255 20.04 -17.95 -10.40
C GLU A 255 20.79 -17.44 -9.16
N ALA A 256 20.23 -16.46 -8.45
CA ALA A 256 20.80 -15.97 -7.21
C ALA A 256 20.85 -17.07 -6.13
N ARG A 257 19.79 -17.87 -5.95
CA ARG A 257 19.73 -18.93 -4.92
C ARG A 257 20.50 -20.20 -5.29
N ASP A 258 20.42 -20.64 -6.53
CA ASP A 258 20.87 -21.98 -6.95
C ASP A 258 21.98 -21.97 -8.00
N GLY A 259 22.35 -20.79 -8.51
CA GLY A 259 23.40 -20.65 -9.52
C GLY A 259 24.78 -21.09 -9.02
N ASN A 260 25.56 -21.66 -9.94
CA ASN A 260 26.89 -22.19 -9.64
C ASN A 260 27.98 -21.12 -9.86
N TYR A 261 28.05 -20.16 -8.94
CA TYR A 261 29.04 -19.08 -8.95
C TYR A 261 30.17 -19.38 -7.96
N SER A 262 31.43 -19.26 -8.42
CA SER A 262 32.60 -19.56 -7.59
C SER A 262 33.21 -18.35 -6.91
N THR A 263 32.83 -17.13 -7.33
CA THR A 263 33.35 -15.86 -6.80
C THR A 263 32.29 -14.78 -6.86
N VAL A 264 32.43 -13.74 -6.03
CA VAL A 264 31.57 -12.54 -6.05
C VAL A 264 31.63 -11.86 -7.42
N GLN A 265 32.82 -11.73 -8.02
CA GLN A 265 32.98 -11.04 -9.30
C GLN A 265 32.29 -11.77 -10.45
N GLN A 266 32.26 -13.11 -10.44
CA GLN A 266 31.49 -13.89 -11.42
C GLN A 266 29.98 -13.67 -11.26
N PHE A 267 29.50 -13.64 -10.02
CA PHE A 267 28.09 -13.42 -9.73
C PHE A 267 27.65 -12.00 -10.12
N LEU A 268 28.47 -10.99 -9.78
CA LEU A 268 28.21 -9.59 -10.13
C LEU A 268 28.16 -9.37 -11.64
N ALA A 269 29.01 -10.06 -12.41
CA ALA A 269 29.03 -9.96 -13.87
C ALA A 269 27.87 -10.70 -14.58
N GLY A 270 27.04 -11.46 -13.85
CA GLY A 270 25.88 -12.17 -14.39
C GLY A 270 24.56 -11.57 -13.88
N PRO A 271 23.77 -12.31 -13.06
CA PRO A 271 22.40 -11.94 -12.69
C PRO A 271 22.31 -10.60 -11.97
N ALA A 272 23.34 -10.20 -11.21
CA ALA A 272 23.35 -8.88 -10.57
C ALA A 272 23.37 -7.73 -11.58
N THR A 273 24.22 -7.84 -12.62
CA THR A 273 24.30 -6.83 -13.68
C THR A 273 23.02 -6.82 -14.52
N GLU A 274 22.43 -7.99 -14.80
CA GLU A 274 21.13 -8.08 -15.49
C GLU A 274 20.02 -7.38 -14.69
N ALA A 275 19.92 -7.69 -13.39
CA ALA A 275 18.95 -7.07 -12.48
C ALA A 275 19.12 -5.54 -12.44
N LEU A 276 20.36 -5.05 -12.26
CA LEU A 276 20.64 -3.60 -12.24
C LEU A 276 20.30 -2.95 -13.58
N GLY A 277 20.60 -3.59 -14.70
CA GLY A 277 20.26 -3.09 -16.04
C GLY A 277 18.76 -2.92 -16.22
N TRP A 278 17.98 -3.92 -15.82
CA TRP A 278 16.52 -3.87 -15.89
C TRP A 278 15.94 -2.78 -14.98
N LEU A 279 16.38 -2.72 -13.71
CA LEU A 279 15.91 -1.72 -12.75
C LEU A 279 16.25 -0.30 -13.19
N THR A 280 17.45 -0.09 -13.74
CA THR A 280 17.87 1.20 -14.28
C THR A 280 16.97 1.62 -15.44
N LEU A 281 16.70 0.70 -16.38
CA LEU A 281 15.83 0.98 -17.52
C LEU A 281 14.41 1.35 -17.07
N THR A 282 13.82 0.57 -16.15
CA THR A 282 12.48 0.83 -15.62
C THR A 282 12.43 2.16 -14.87
N ARG A 283 13.40 2.44 -14.00
CA ARG A 283 13.51 3.74 -13.32
C ARG A 283 13.53 4.88 -14.33
N ASP A 284 14.46 4.85 -15.27
CA ASP A 284 14.68 5.95 -16.22
C ASP A 284 13.50 6.16 -17.16
N THR A 285 12.82 5.07 -17.55
CA THR A 285 11.65 5.13 -18.44
C THR A 285 10.47 5.83 -17.79
N TYR A 286 10.24 5.60 -16.49
CA TYR A 286 9.04 6.08 -15.80
C TYR A 286 9.28 7.24 -14.82
N TRP A 287 10.53 7.69 -14.63
CA TRP A 287 10.87 8.74 -13.67
C TRP A 287 10.15 10.07 -13.94
N GLU A 288 9.87 10.40 -15.19
CA GLU A 288 9.11 11.62 -15.56
C GLU A 288 7.74 11.66 -14.86
N SER A 289 7.08 10.51 -14.66
CA SER A 289 5.81 10.44 -13.92
C SER A 289 5.98 10.79 -12.43
N VAL A 290 7.14 10.51 -11.84
CA VAL A 290 7.47 10.93 -10.47
C VAL A 290 7.58 12.45 -10.39
N GLU A 291 8.31 13.05 -11.33
CA GLU A 291 8.50 14.51 -11.40
C GLU A 291 7.18 15.24 -11.63
N ASP A 292 6.33 14.73 -12.53
CA ASP A 292 5.01 15.27 -12.81
C ASP A 292 4.12 15.27 -11.56
N LEU A 293 4.05 14.16 -10.83
CA LEU A 293 3.24 14.06 -9.62
C LEU A 293 3.76 14.96 -8.49
N GLN A 294 5.08 15.09 -8.33
CA GLN A 294 5.67 16.01 -7.35
C GLN A 294 5.37 17.48 -7.71
N SER A 295 5.38 17.83 -8.99
CA SER A 295 5.05 19.19 -9.46
C SER A 295 3.58 19.57 -9.16
N LEU A 296 2.67 18.59 -9.23
CA LEU A 296 1.26 18.78 -8.87
C LEU A 296 1.07 19.02 -7.36
N GLN A 297 1.88 18.37 -6.51
CA GLN A 297 1.85 18.59 -5.06
C GLN A 297 2.47 19.94 -4.65
N GLY A 298 3.41 20.48 -5.46
CA GLY A 298 4.05 21.77 -5.22
C GLY A 298 3.25 23.01 -5.67
N THR A 299 2.10 22.81 -6.35
CA THR A 299 1.26 23.92 -6.82
C THR A 299 0.21 24.26 -5.75
N PRO A 300 0.21 25.46 -5.15
CA PRO A 300 -0.86 25.85 -4.23
C PRO A 300 -2.19 25.84 -4.99
N ALA A 301 -3.22 25.19 -4.44
CA ALA A 301 -4.57 25.31 -4.95
C ALA A 301 -4.94 26.80 -5.09
N ALA A 302 -5.18 27.24 -6.32
CA ALA A 302 -5.54 28.62 -6.65
C ALA A 302 -6.99 28.95 -6.27
#